data_AF-A0A0Q4Q9S5-F1
#
_entry.id   AF-A0A0Q4Q9S5-F1
#
_cell.length_a   1.000
_cell.length_b   1.000
_cell.length_c   1.000
_cell.angle_alpha   90.00
_cell.angle_beta   90.00
_cell.angle_gamma   90.00
#
_symmetry.space_group_name_H-M   'P 1'
#
loop_
_entity.id
_entity.type
_entity.pdbx_description
1 polymer ?
#
loop_
_entity_poly.entity_id
_entity_poly.type
_entity_poly.pdbx_seq_one_letter_code
_entity_poly.pdbx_strand_id
1 'polypeptide(L)' 'MSKSQIEYEIDQLEKARKAIIKQEAAEKVDEFTKILTDSPAKDENELRRILNMLSADLKNIYNQ' A
#
# COMPACT_ATOMS: atom_id res chain seq x y z
N MET A 1 9.18 -33.18 -10.07
CA MET A 1 9.63 -31.81 -9.77
C MET A 1 10.59 -31.88 -8.60
N SER A 2 11.83 -31.41 -8.75
CA SER A 2 12.82 -31.41 -7.66
C SER A 2 12.49 -30.29 -6.66
N LYS A 3 12.88 -30.44 -5.39
CA LYS A 3 12.70 -29.40 -4.35
C LYS A 3 13.16 -28.01 -4.80
N SER A 4 14.22 -27.94 -5.62
CA SER A 4 14.78 -26.70 -6.18
C SER A 4 13.81 -25.93 -7.08
N GLN A 5 12.95 -26.62 -7.85
CA GLN A 5 11.94 -25.91 -8.67
C GLN A 5 10.86 -25.29 -7.77
N ILE A 6 10.41 -26.01 -6.74
CA ILE A 6 9.38 -25.52 -5.81
C ILE A 6 9.90 -24.29 -5.06
N GLU A 7 11.14 -24.32 -4.59
CA GLU A 7 11.78 -23.18 -3.91
C GLU A 7 11.90 -21.95 -4.82
N TYR A 8 12.24 -22.16 -6.10
CA TYR A 8 12.28 -21.08 -7.09
C TYR A 8 10.90 -20.46 -7.32
N GLU A 9 9.86 -21.28 -7.52
CA GLU A 9 8.49 -20.78 -7.71
C GLU A 9 8.00 -20.00 -6.47
N ILE A 10 8.34 -20.46 -5.26
CA ILE A 10 8.02 -19.73 -4.02
C ILE A 10 8.68 -18.35 -4.00
N ASP A 11 9.97 -18.25 -4.35
CA ASP A 11 10.67 -16.95 -4.44
C ASP A 11 10.04 -16.03 -5.49
N GLN A 12 9.64 -16.55 -6.65
CA GLN A 12 8.94 -15.75 -7.66
C GLN A 12 7.58 -15.25 -7.17
N LEU A 13 6.81 -16.10 -6.47
CA LEU A 13 5.54 -15.71 -5.88
C LEU A 13 5.70 -14.65 -4.78
N GLU A 14 6.74 -14.76 -3.94
CA GLU A 14 7.04 -13.73 -2.94
C GLU A 14 7.42 -12.39 -3.58
N LYS A 15 8.19 -12.41 -4.66
CA LYS A 15 8.54 -11.20 -5.43
C LYS A 15 7.31 -10.56 -6.06
N ALA A 16 6.45 -11.37 -6.68
CA ALA A 16 5.19 -10.89 -7.25
C ALA A 16 4.28 -10.28 -6.16
N ARG A 17 4.13 -10.95 -5.02
CA ARG A 17 3.36 -10.44 -3.87
C ARG A 17 3.91 -9.09 -3.38
N LYS A 18 5.23 -8.96 -3.21
CA LYS A 18 5.87 -7.69 -2.82
C LYS A 18 5.61 -6.57 -3.84
N ALA A 19 5.62 -6.89 -5.14
CA ALA A 19 5.32 -5.93 -6.18
C ALA A 19 3.87 -5.45 -6.13
N ILE A 20 2.91 -6.36 -5.90
CA ILE A 20 1.48 -6.05 -5.74
C ILE A 20 1.26 -5.13 -4.53
N ILE A 21 1.78 -5.49 -3.35
CA ILE A 21 1.69 -4.67 -2.14
C ILE A 21 2.23 -3.26 -2.38
N LYS A 22 3.37 -3.14 -3.08
CA LYS A 22 3.97 -1.85 -3.41
C LYS A 22 3.08 -1.03 -4.36
N GLN A 23 2.46 -1.67 -5.35
CA GLN A 23 1.55 -1.01 -6.28
C GLN A 23 0.29 -0.51 -5.55
N GLU A 24 -0.36 -1.35 -4.75
CA GLU A 24 -1.55 -0.98 -3.98
C GLU A 24 -1.26 0.19 -3.03
N ALA A 25 -0.10 0.16 -2.36
CA ALA A 25 0.33 1.27 -1.50
C ALA A 25 0.51 2.59 -2.28
N ALA A 26 1.06 2.53 -3.49
CA ALA A 26 1.24 3.71 -4.34
C ALA A 26 -0.11 4.28 -4.81
N GLU A 27 -1.01 3.42 -5.29
CA GLU A 27 -2.37 3.81 -5.69
C GLU A 27 -3.12 4.48 -4.52
N LYS A 28 -2.92 3.98 -3.30
CA LYS A 28 -3.54 4.56 -2.10
C LYS A 28 -2.97 5.95 -1.76
N VAL A 29 -1.67 6.14 -1.90
CA VAL A 29 -1.03 7.46 -1.72
C VAL A 29 -1.54 8.46 -2.78
N ASP A 30 -1.67 8.03 -4.04
CA ASP A 30 -2.16 8.87 -5.12
C ASP A 30 -3.63 9.28 -4.90
N GLU A 31 -4.48 8.37 -4.42
CA GLU A 31 -5.87 8.66 -4.04
C GLU A 31 -5.93 9.77 -2.98
N PHE A 32 -5.17 9.63 -1.90
CA PHE A 32 -5.16 10.62 -0.81
C PHE A 32 -4.53 11.95 -1.24
N THR A 33 -3.52 11.91 -2.09
CA THR A 33 -2.90 13.11 -2.67
C THR A 33 -3.92 13.88 -3.50
N LYS A 34 -4.72 13.16 -4.31
CA LYS A 34 -5.79 13.78 -5.10
C LYS A 34 -6.88 14.38 -4.21
N ILE A 35 -7.33 13.67 -3.16
CA ILE A 35 -8.30 14.20 -2.18
C ILE A 35 -7.80 15.52 -1.58
N LEU A 36 -6.54 15.57 -1.13
CA LEU A 36 -5.96 16.76 -0.51
C LEU A 36 -5.66 17.89 -1.52
N THR A 37 -5.49 17.56 -2.79
CA THR A 37 -5.30 18.54 -3.86
C THR A 37 -6.64 19.17 -4.27
N ASP A 38 -7.66 18.34 -4.48
CA ASP A 38 -9.00 18.77 -4.91
C ASP A 38 -9.76 19.45 -3.76
N SER A 39 -9.55 19.00 -2.52
CA SER A 39 -10.15 19.53 -1.31
C SER A 39 -9.15 19.55 -0.16
N PRO A 40 -8.32 20.60 -0.06
CA PRO A 40 -7.36 20.75 1.04
C PRO A 40 -8.04 20.69 2.40
N ALA A 41 -7.35 20.07 3.37
CA ALA A 41 -7.81 20.08 4.76
C ALA A 41 -7.93 21.51 5.28
N LYS A 42 -9.05 21.83 5.93
CA LYS A 42 -9.32 23.18 6.43
C LYS A 42 -8.53 23.54 7.69
N ASP A 43 -8.09 22.52 8.43
CA ASP A 43 -7.36 22.65 9.68
C ASP A 43 -6.45 21.43 9.92
N GLU A 44 -5.59 21.54 10.93
CA GLU A 44 -4.65 20.49 11.30
C GLU A 44 -5.35 19.21 11.78
N ASN A 45 -6.51 19.32 12.42
CA ASN A 45 -7.24 18.17 12.95
C ASN A 45 -7.81 17.31 11.81
N GLU A 46 -8.35 17.95 10.77
CA GLU A 46 -8.83 17.30 9.56
C GLU A 46 -7.68 16.66 8.79
N LEU A 47 -6.57 17.38 8.61
CA LEU A 47 -5.36 16.82 7.99
C LEU A 47 -4.87 15.58 8.75
N ARG A 48 -4.79 15.66 10.08
CA ARG A 48 -4.37 14.55 10.94
C ARG A 48 -5.30 13.35 10.81
N ARG A 49 -6.62 13.56 10.71
CA ARG A 49 -7.59 12.47 10.48
C ARG A 49 -7.35 11.80 9.13
N ILE A 50 -7.19 12.57 8.07
CA ILE A 50 -6.91 12.07 6.72
C ILE A 50 -5.61 11.24 6.71
N LEU A 51 -4.53 11.77 7.30
CA LEU A 51 -3.24 11.06 7.37
C LEU A 51 -3.31 9.78 8.22
N ASN A 52 -4.10 9.77 9.29
CA ASN A 52 -4.33 8.57 10.10
C ASN A 52 -5.09 7.48 9.33
N MET A 53 -6.06 7.87 8.48
CA MET A 53 -6.74 6.93 7.59
C MET A 53 -5.77 6.31 6.58
N LEU A 54 -4.97 7.14 5.90
CA LEU A 54 -3.92 6.65 5.00
C LEU A 54 -2.95 5.70 5.70
N SER A 55 -2.50 6.04 6.91
CA SER A 55 -1.60 5.21 7.71
C SER A 55 -2.22 3.85 8.05
N ALA A 56 -3.50 3.82 8.42
CA ALA A 56 -4.23 2.58 8.70
C ALA A 56 -4.37 1.72 7.44
N ASP A 57 -4.71 2.32 6.31
CA ASP A 57 -4.86 1.62 5.02
C ASP A 57 -3.53 1.03 4.55
N LEU A 58 -2.43 1.79 4.63
CA LEU A 58 -1.09 1.29 4.31
C LEU A 58 -0.71 0.13 5.23
N LYS A 59 -0.96 0.26 6.54
CA LYS A 59 -0.69 -0.83 7.49
C LYS A 59 -1.48 -2.09 7.13
N ASN A 60 -2.73 -1.96 6.69
CA ASN A 60 -3.51 -3.11 6.25
C ASN A 60 -2.93 -3.75 4.99
N ILE A 61 -2.53 -2.95 3.99
CA ILE A 61 -1.88 -3.41 2.75
C ILE A 61 -0.61 -4.22 3.05
N TYR A 62 0.26 -3.74 3.94
CA TYR A 62 1.50 -4.45 4.29
C TYR A 62 1.32 -5.68 5.20
N ASN A 63 0.16 -5.85 5.83
CA ASN A 63 -0.14 -6.99 6.71
C ASN A 63 -0.99 -8.09 6.04
N GLN A 64 -1.48 -7.86 4.83
CA GLN A 64 -1.92 -8.94 3.92
C GLN A 64 -0.70 -9.75 3.50
#